data_AF-A0A699WYJ3-F1
#
_entry.id   AF-A0A699WYJ3-F1
#
_cell.length_a   1.000
_cell.length_b   1.000
_cell.length_c   1.000
_cell.angle_alpha   90.00
_cell.angle_beta   90.00
_cell.angle_gamma   90.00
#
_symmetry.space_group_name_H-M   'P 1'
#
loop_
_entity.id
_entity.type
_entity.pdbx_description
1 polymer ?
#
loop_
_entity_poly.entity_id
_entity_poly.type
_entity_poly.pdbx_seq_one_letter_code
_entity_poly.pdbx_strand_id
1 'polypeptide(L)'
;VDAENWISHMEKIFDVMGCEDAFKTKLAAYKFEGDALAWWKAYKQAKGGDVWLITVTWAEFKELFFLQFFPRAEQERLKREYHSILQTDTETSTEFMHHFL
;
A
#
# COMPACT_ATOMS: atom_id res chain seq x y z
N VAL A 1 -5.45 -2.87 4.54
CA VAL A 1 -6.36 -1.71 4.59
C VAL A 1 -5.59 -0.39 4.76
N ASP A 2 -4.80 -0.19 5.83
CA ASP A 2 -4.14 1.13 6.05
C ASP A 2 -3.14 1.52 4.95
N ALA A 3 -2.32 0.58 4.46
CA ALA A 3 -1.38 0.81 3.37
C ALA A 3 -2.07 1.15 2.03
N GLU A 4 -3.17 0.45 1.71
CA GLU A 4 -3.95 0.68 0.49
C GLU A 4 -4.71 2.01 0.53
N ASN A 5 -5.28 2.35 1.70
CA ASN A 5 -5.91 3.64 1.93
C ASN A 5 -4.89 4.78 1.76
N TRP A 6 -3.67 4.59 2.27
CA TRP A 6 -2.60 5.58 2.12
C TRP A 6 -2.20 5.77 0.65
N ILE A 7 -1.98 4.67 -0.10
CA ILE A 7 -1.69 4.75 -1.55
C ILE A 7 -2.82 5.45 -2.31
N SER A 8 -4.07 5.07 -2.03
CA SER A 8 -5.24 5.68 -2.67
C SER A 8 -5.35 7.17 -2.37
N HIS A 9 -5.03 7.60 -1.15
CA HIS A 9 -4.99 9.01 -0.77
C HIS A 9 -3.89 9.77 -1.52
N MET A 10 -2.69 9.19 -1.62
CA MET A 10 -1.60 9.79 -2.39
C MET A 10 -1.95 9.91 -3.88
N GLU A 11 -2.57 8.90 -4.47
CA GLU A 11 -3.00 8.93 -5.88
C GLU A 11 -4.05 10.01 -6.15
N LYS A 12 -5.00 10.24 -5.23
CA LYS A 12 -5.95 11.36 -5.33
C LYS A 12 -5.24 12.72 -5.28
N ILE A 13 -4.24 12.87 -4.41
CA ILE A 13 -3.44 14.11 -4.33
C ILE A 13 -2.68 14.32 -5.64
N PHE A 14 -2.08 13.28 -6.20
CA PHE A 14 -1.34 13.38 -7.47
C PHE A 14 -2.24 13.73 -8.65
N ASP A 15 -3.45 13.18 -8.70
CA ASP A 15 -4.43 13.49 -9.74
C ASP A 15 -4.83 14.97 -9.69
N VAL A 16 -5.17 15.48 -8.50
CA VAL A 16 -5.53 16.91 -8.30
C VAL A 16 -4.39 17.85 -8.68
N MET A 17 -3.13 17.48 -8.38
CA MET A 17 -1.96 18.30 -8.70
C MET A 17 -1.44 18.13 -10.13
N GLY A 18 -1.96 17.17 -10.91
CA GLY A 18 -1.44 16.84 -12.23
C GLY A 18 0.01 16.34 -12.18
N CYS A 19 0.39 15.59 -11.14
CA CYS A 19 1.77 15.13 -10.98
C CYS A 19 2.17 14.09 -12.03
N GLU A 20 3.24 14.38 -12.76
CA GLU A 20 3.88 13.40 -13.63
C GLU A 20 4.45 12.24 -12.80
N ASP A 21 4.48 11.05 -13.40
CA ASP A 21 4.89 9.82 -12.72
C ASP A 21 6.30 9.90 -12.12
N ALA A 22 7.20 10.63 -12.79
CA ALA A 22 8.58 10.87 -12.37
C ALA A 22 8.72 11.60 -11.01
N PHE A 23 7.66 12.28 -10.54
CA PHE A 23 7.68 13.02 -9.27
C PHE A 23 6.88 12.34 -8.16
N LYS A 24 5.95 11.43 -8.49
CA LYS A 24 5.06 10.79 -7.51
C LYS A 24 5.81 10.08 -6.39
N THR A 25 6.82 9.28 -6.74
CA THR A 25 7.65 8.55 -5.76
C THR A 25 8.36 9.50 -4.80
N LYS A 26 8.89 10.63 -5.30
CA LYS A 26 9.57 11.63 -4.47
C LYS A 26 8.61 12.33 -3.51
N LEU A 27 7.42 12.68 -3.99
CA LEU A 27 6.38 13.33 -3.20
C LEU A 27 5.78 12.39 -2.14
N ALA A 28 5.56 11.13 -2.48
CA ALA A 28 5.14 10.10 -1.53
C ALA A 28 6.18 9.87 -0.44
N ALA A 29 7.45 9.75 -0.82
CA ALA A 29 8.56 9.62 0.11
C ALA A 29 8.68 10.81 1.08
N TYR A 30 8.36 12.02 0.62
CA TYR A 30 8.36 13.22 1.45
C TYR A 30 7.31 13.18 2.57
N LYS A 31 6.21 12.45 2.36
CA LYS A 31 5.14 12.27 3.35
C LYS A 31 5.45 11.20 4.41
N PHE A 32 6.53 10.45 4.26
CA PHE A 32 6.90 9.46 5.27
C PHE A 32 7.41 10.11 6.55
N GLU A 33 6.95 9.56 7.67
CA GLU A 33 7.33 9.95 9.03
C GLU A 33 7.69 8.69 9.83
N GLY A 34 8.37 8.88 10.97
CA GLY A 34 8.72 7.79 11.89
C GLY A 34 9.44 6.61 11.23
N ASP A 35 8.96 5.40 11.51
CA ASP A 35 9.55 4.14 11.03
C ASP A 35 9.51 4.01 9.51
N ALA A 36 8.48 4.54 8.85
CA ALA A 36 8.39 4.52 7.39
C ALA A 36 9.48 5.37 6.74
N LEU A 37 9.78 6.53 7.34
CA LEU A 37 10.88 7.39 6.87
C LEU A 37 12.24 6.72 7.10
N ALA A 38 12.43 6.06 8.24
CA ALA A 38 13.66 5.34 8.55
C ALA A 38 13.91 4.20 7.55
N TRP A 39 12.87 3.39 7.28
CA TRP A 39 12.90 2.33 6.26
C TRP A 39 13.25 2.90 4.89
N TRP A 40 12.55 3.94 4.44
CA TRP A 40 12.75 4.50 3.10
C TRP A 40 14.16 5.05 2.91
N LYS A 41 14.70 5.75 3.93
CA LYS A 41 16.09 6.25 3.91
C LYS A 41 17.10 5.10 3.78
N ALA A 42 16.94 4.04 4.58
CA ALA A 42 17.83 2.89 4.54
C ALA A 42 17.75 2.15 3.19
N TYR A 43 16.54 1.93 2.68
CA TYR A 43 16.32 1.26 1.39
C TYR A 43 16.91 2.07 0.23
N LYS A 44 16.62 3.37 0.17
CA LYS A 44 17.17 4.28 -0.84
C LYS A 44 18.70 4.27 -0.81
N GLN A 45 19.30 4.34 0.37
CA GLN A 45 20.75 4.31 0.51
C GLN A 45 21.36 3.00 -0.02
N ALA A 46 20.74 1.85 0.31
CA ALA A 46 21.20 0.54 -0.15
C ALA A 46 21.10 0.37 -1.68
N LYS A 47 20.23 1.13 -2.36
CA LYS A 47 20.02 1.05 -3.81
C LYS A 47 20.84 2.05 -4.63
N GLY A 48 21.63 2.92 -3.99
CA GLY A 48 22.44 3.94 -4.68
C GLY A 48 21.98 5.38 -4.46
N GLY A 49 21.14 5.64 -3.47
CA GLY A 49 20.79 6.98 -3.02
C GLY A 49 19.86 7.71 -4.00
N ASP A 50 20.08 9.03 -4.17
CA ASP A 50 19.22 9.87 -5.00
C ASP A 50 19.31 9.56 -6.49
N VAL A 51 20.42 8.96 -6.95
CA VAL A 51 20.57 8.49 -8.34
C VAL A 51 19.64 7.33 -8.64
N TRP A 52 19.40 6.45 -7.66
CA TRP A 52 18.39 5.41 -7.83
C TRP A 52 16.97 6.00 -7.77
N LEU A 53 16.73 6.98 -6.88
CA LEU A 53 15.40 7.58 -6.74
C LEU A 53 14.84 8.20 -8.02
N ILE A 54 15.70 8.68 -8.93
CA ILE A 54 15.25 9.22 -10.23
C ILE A 54 14.79 8.15 -11.22
N THR A 55 15.17 6.88 -11.00
CA THR A 55 14.79 5.76 -11.89
C THR A 55 13.54 5.03 -11.41
N VAL A 56 13.15 5.22 -10.15
CA VAL A 56 12.03 4.48 -9.53
C VAL A 56 10.69 5.08 -9.97
N THR A 57 9.96 4.30 -10.74
CA THR A 57 8.60 4.62 -11.18
C THR A 57 7.61 4.52 -10.01
N TRP A 58 6.43 5.13 -10.16
CA TRP A 58 5.38 5.01 -9.14
C TRP A 58 4.92 3.56 -8.95
N ALA A 59 4.90 2.78 -10.03
CA ALA A 59 4.52 1.36 -9.99
C ALA A 59 5.50 0.54 -9.14
N GLU A 60 6.80 0.67 -9.38
CA GLU A 60 7.83 -0.02 -8.60
C GLU A 60 7.81 0.40 -7.14
N PHE A 61 7.59 1.69 -6.87
CA PHE A 61 7.43 2.17 -5.50
C PHE A 61 6.26 1.48 -4.78
N LYS A 62 5.09 1.36 -5.42
CA LYS A 62 3.93 0.69 -4.83
C LYS A 62 4.24 -0.76 -4.49
N GLU A 63 4.91 -1.50 -5.38
CA GLU A 63 5.32 -2.88 -5.10
C GLU A 63 6.22 -2.98 -3.87
N LEU A 64 7.22 -2.10 -3.75
CA LEU A 64 8.13 -2.05 -2.61
C LEU A 64 7.41 -1.67 -1.31
N PHE A 65 6.53 -0.67 -1.38
CA PHE A 65 5.75 -0.21 -0.26
C PHE A 65 4.82 -1.30 0.27
N PHE A 66 4.09 -1.99 -0.61
CA PHE A 66 3.24 -3.10 -0.20
C PHE A 66 4.07 -4.27 0.32
N LEU A 67 5.23 -4.58 -0.26
CA LEU A 67 6.07 -5.64 0.30
C LEU A 67 6.50 -5.35 1.74
N GLN A 68 6.78 -4.09 2.07
CA GLN A 68 7.21 -3.68 3.41
C GLN A 68 6.05 -3.60 4.42
N PHE A 69 4.95 -2.94 4.05
CA PHE A 69 3.87 -2.61 4.99
C PHE A 69 2.64 -3.51 4.85
N PHE A 70 2.61 -4.35 3.81
CA PHE A 70 1.55 -5.33 3.58
C PHE A 70 2.12 -6.64 3.02
N PRO A 71 2.92 -7.38 3.83
CA PRO A 71 3.69 -8.53 3.35
C PRO A 71 2.84 -9.58 2.64
N ARG A 72 3.41 -10.29 1.66
CA ARG A 72 2.69 -11.33 0.90
C ARG A 72 2.00 -12.36 1.79
N ALA A 73 2.59 -12.76 2.91
CA ALA A 73 1.98 -13.71 3.83
C ALA A 73 0.63 -13.20 4.38
N GLU A 74 0.53 -11.91 4.67
CA GLU A 74 -0.70 -11.29 5.15
C GLU A 74 -1.72 -11.13 4.01
N GLN A 75 -1.27 -10.77 2.81
CA GLN A 75 -2.12 -10.76 1.62
C GLN A 75 -2.73 -12.14 1.35
N GLU A 76 -1.91 -13.20 1.39
CA GLU A 76 -2.36 -14.57 1.17
C GLU A 76 -3.19 -15.10 2.35
N ARG A 77 -2.97 -14.62 3.58
CA ARG A 77 -3.84 -14.90 4.73
C ARG A 77 -5.23 -14.30 4.50
N LEU A 78 -5.30 -13.01 4.17
CA LEU A 78 -6.57 -12.32 3.90
C LEU A 78 -7.29 -12.89 2.69
N LYS A 79 -6.59 -13.27 1.62
CA LYS A 79 -7.20 -13.98 0.49
C LYS A 79 -7.81 -15.31 0.92
N ARG A 80 -7.11 -16.12 1.71
CA ARG A 80 -7.65 -17.39 2.21
C ARG A 80 -8.85 -17.18 3.12
N GLU A 81 -8.77 -16.21 4.01
CA GLU A 81 -9.88 -15.80 4.87
C GLU A 81 -11.09 -15.40 4.02
N TYR A 82 -10.90 -14.56 3.00
CA TYR A 82 -11.95 -14.17 2.05
C TYR A 82 -12.56 -15.36 1.30
N HIS A 83 -11.75 -16.31 0.83
CA HIS A 83 -12.26 -17.51 0.17
C HIS A 83 -12.99 -18.46 1.13
N SER A 84 -12.76 -18.34 2.44
CA SER A 84 -13.47 -19.09 3.48
C SER A 84 -14.74 -18.40 3.99
N ILE A 85 -14.96 -17.12 3.62
CA ILE A 85 -16.19 -16.40 3.91
C ILE A 85 -17.31 -16.96 3.03
N LEU A 86 -18.24 -17.68 3.65
CA LEU A 86 -19.43 -18.23 3.02
C LEU A 86 -20.59 -18.07 3.98
N GLN A 87 -21.69 -17.50 3.48
CA GLN A 87 -22.95 -17.51 4.20
C GLN A 87 -23.44 -18.96 4.28
N THR A 88 -23.70 -19.42 5.50
CA THR A 88 -24.20 -20.77 5.77
C THR A 88 -25.73 -20.82 5.75
N ASP A 89 -26.29 -22.00 5.52
CA ASP A 89 -27.74 -22.25 5.52
C ASP A 89 -28.40 -21.93 6.88
N THR A 90 -27.58 -21.79 7.92
CA THR A 90 -27.97 -21.56 9.32
C THR A 90 -28.02 -20.08 9.71
N GLU A 91 -27.64 -19.16 8.82
CA GLU A 91 -27.64 -17.73 9.11
C GLU A 91 -28.36 -16.92 8.01
N THR A 92 -29.05 -15.87 8.42
CA THR A 92 -29.67 -14.92 7.52
C THR A 92 -28.62 -13.98 6.91
N SER A 93 -28.93 -13.38 5.76
CA SER A 93 -28.00 -12.44 5.10
C SER A 93 -27.66 -11.25 6.00
N THR A 94 -28.59 -10.83 6.86
CA THR A 94 -28.38 -9.75 7.83
C THR A 94 -27.39 -10.15 8.93
N GLU A 95 -27.50 -11.38 9.46
CA GLU A 95 -26.59 -11.91 10.49
C GLU A 95 -25.18 -12.07 9.92
N PHE A 96 -25.07 -12.63 8.71
CA PHE A 96 -23.80 -12.75 8.00
C PHE A 96 -23.13 -11.40 7.74
N MET A 97 -23.88 -10.38 7.30
CA MET A 97 -23.35 -9.04 7.05
C MET A 97 -22.86 -8.35 8.34
N HIS A 98 -23.42 -8.68 9.51
CA HIS A 98 -22.99 -8.14 10.79
C HIS A 98 -21.57 -8.62 11.19
N HIS A 99 -21.05 -9.69 10.59
CA HIS A 99 -19.67 -10.12 10.82
C HIS A 99 -18.62 -9.19 10.17
N PHE A 100 -19.04 -8.29 9.27
CA PHE A 100 -18.15 -7.46 8.45
C PHE A 100 -18.35 -5.94 8.65
N LEU A 101 -19.25 -5.56 9.56
CA LEU A 101 -19.52 -4.18 9.98
C LEU A 101 -18.75 -3.84 11.25
#